data_AF-J9G2X4-F1
#
_entry.id   AF-J9G2X4-F1
#
_cell.length_a   1.000
_cell.length_b   1.000
_cell.length_c   1.000
_cell.angle_alpha   90.00
_cell.angle_beta   90.00
_cell.angle_gamma   90.00
#
_symmetry.space_group_name_H-M   'P 1'
#
loop_
_entity.id
_entity.type
_entity.pdbx_description
1 polymer ?
#
loop_
_entity_poly.entity_id
_entity_poly.type
_entity_poly.pdbx_seq_one_letter_code
_entity_poly.pdbx_strand_id
1 'polypeptide(L)'
;MPCDNYKRSIKEKLSNLVESSRAVRKDAVVVCNFIVTSDNETMDALGADRQREFFRDSVKWFSDRYGADRVLNATVHMDETTPHLHIGVMPITQDGRLSAKAIFTKTEMKAIQTEFARDVGEKYGLERGVEGSERTHLSEARFKEQKALEMANEHGAIAQELYVLAEDCKRELSEATRSLETVKQELSTMQDRKDTLQGEIERL
;
A
#
# COMPACT_ATOMS: atom_id res chain seq x y z
N MET A 1 22.24 13.11 -9.43
CA MET A 1 22.79 14.46 -9.67
C MET A 1 21.96 15.48 -8.89
N PRO A 2 22.55 16.40 -8.12
CA PRO A 2 21.76 17.49 -7.54
C PRO A 2 21.30 18.36 -8.72
N CYS A 3 19.99 18.49 -8.89
CA CYS A 3 19.41 19.28 -9.95
C CYS A 3 19.69 20.77 -9.66
N ASP A 4 20.77 21.31 -10.22
CA ASP A 4 21.09 22.75 -10.16
C ASP A 4 19.92 23.62 -10.65
N ASN A 5 19.07 23.05 -11.50
CA ASN A 5 17.85 23.67 -11.98
C ASN A 5 16.78 23.85 -10.87
N TYR A 6 16.66 22.90 -9.93
CA TYR A 6 15.68 22.98 -8.84
C TYR A 6 16.03 24.09 -7.84
N LYS A 7 17.31 24.16 -7.44
CA LYS A 7 17.79 25.24 -6.55
C LYS A 7 17.66 26.61 -7.22
N ARG A 8 17.92 26.69 -8.54
CA ARG A 8 17.73 27.92 -9.32
C ARG A 8 16.26 28.33 -9.36
N SER A 9 15.37 27.41 -9.69
CA SER A 9 13.92 27.65 -9.75
C SER A 9 13.36 28.13 -8.41
N ILE A 10 13.82 27.55 -7.30
CA ILE A 10 13.45 28.04 -5.96
C ILE A 10 13.91 29.48 -5.75
N LYS A 11 15.18 29.79 -6.06
CA LYS A 11 15.71 31.15 -5.87
C LYS A 11 14.93 32.18 -6.70
N GLU A 12 14.63 31.86 -7.95
CA GLU A 12 13.87 32.71 -8.86
C GLU A 12 12.44 32.95 -8.37
N LYS A 13 11.73 31.90 -7.95
CA LYS A 13 10.38 32.05 -7.37
C LYS A 13 10.42 32.84 -6.07
N LEU A 14 11.40 32.61 -5.20
CA LEU A 14 11.55 33.37 -3.96
C LEU A 14 11.79 34.86 -4.22
N SER A 15 12.64 35.22 -5.19
CA SER A 15 12.88 36.63 -5.51
C SER A 15 11.66 37.35 -6.08
N ASN A 16 10.77 36.62 -6.75
CA ASN A 16 9.59 37.19 -7.39
C ASN A 16 8.39 37.29 -6.44
N LEU A 17 8.29 36.39 -5.46
CA LEU A 17 7.09 36.23 -4.63
C LEU A 17 7.28 36.67 -3.17
N VAL A 18 8.52 36.79 -2.68
CA VAL A 18 8.79 37.23 -1.30
C VAL A 18 9.05 38.74 -1.29
N GLU A 19 8.20 39.47 -0.57
CA GLU A 19 8.26 40.95 -0.54
C GLU A 19 9.28 41.50 0.46
N SER A 20 9.84 40.64 1.33
CA SER A 20 10.82 41.04 2.33
C SER A 20 12.20 41.33 1.72
N SER A 21 12.76 42.49 2.05
CA SER A 21 14.15 42.85 1.70
C SER A 21 15.22 42.08 2.49
N ARG A 22 14.82 41.37 3.56
CA ARG A 22 15.74 40.54 4.36
C ARG A 22 16.06 39.24 3.64
N ALA A 23 17.32 38.82 3.71
CA ALA A 23 17.74 37.53 3.19
C ALA A 23 16.96 36.37 3.83
N VAL A 24 16.59 35.40 3.00
CA VAL A 24 15.97 34.14 3.46
C VAL A 24 16.94 33.39 4.37
N ARG A 25 16.45 32.93 5.51
CA ARG A 25 17.27 32.20 6.48
C ARG A 25 17.77 30.87 5.88
N LYS A 26 18.98 30.45 6.26
CA LYS A 26 19.60 29.20 5.78
C LYS A 26 18.81 27.93 6.14
N ASP A 27 18.02 27.99 7.20
CA ASP A 27 17.18 26.91 7.74
C ASP A 27 15.70 27.10 7.39
N ALA A 28 15.36 28.05 6.51
CA ALA A 28 13.98 28.27 6.10
C ALA A 28 13.44 27.07 5.31
N VAL A 29 12.22 26.67 5.64
CA VAL A 29 11.45 25.72 4.83
C VAL A 29 11.00 26.47 3.57
N VAL A 30 11.68 26.19 2.46
CA VAL A 30 11.44 26.84 1.16
C VAL A 30 10.36 26.14 0.33
N VAL A 31 10.13 24.85 0.59
CA VAL A 31 9.15 24.00 -0.10
C VAL A 31 8.61 22.98 0.90
N CYS A 32 7.30 22.76 0.88
CA CYS A 32 6.64 21.65 1.55
C CYS A 32 6.15 20.66 0.50
N ASN A 33 6.67 19.43 0.56
CA ASN A 33 6.26 18.36 -0.35
C ASN A 33 5.09 17.59 0.25
N PHE A 34 4.06 17.39 -0.55
CA PHE A 34 2.94 16.51 -0.26
C PHE A 34 3.00 15.29 -1.15
N ILE A 35 2.62 14.14 -0.59
CA ILE A 35 2.40 12.90 -1.34
C ILE A 35 0.89 12.72 -1.48
N VAL A 36 0.43 12.49 -2.70
CA VAL A 36 -0.97 12.19 -3.01
C VAL A 36 -1.04 10.82 -3.65
N THR A 37 -1.75 9.90 -3.02
CA THR A 37 -1.93 8.51 -3.47
C THR A 37 -3.11 7.86 -2.74
N SER A 38 -3.42 6.61 -3.10
CA SER A 38 -4.30 5.71 -2.36
C SER A 38 -3.57 4.38 -2.10
N ASP A 39 -4.27 3.34 -1.68
CA ASP A 39 -3.75 1.97 -1.73
C ASP A 39 -3.63 1.44 -3.18
N ASN A 40 -2.90 0.33 -3.35
CA ASN A 40 -2.64 -0.27 -4.65
C ASN A 40 -3.94 -0.75 -5.33
N GLU A 41 -4.86 -1.37 -4.57
CA GLU A 41 -6.13 -1.87 -5.09
C GLU A 41 -7.00 -0.75 -5.69
N THR A 42 -7.14 0.38 -4.98
CA THR A 42 -7.90 1.54 -5.46
C THR A 42 -7.24 2.13 -6.70
N MET A 43 -5.92 2.32 -6.67
CA MET A 43 -5.20 2.91 -7.80
C MET A 43 -5.34 2.03 -9.04
N ASP A 44 -5.16 0.71 -8.92
CA ASP A 44 -5.29 -0.22 -10.03
C ASP A 44 -6.72 -0.24 -10.60
N ALA A 45 -7.74 -0.19 -9.73
CA ALA A 45 -9.15 -0.14 -10.14
C ALA A 45 -9.52 1.13 -10.93
N LEU A 46 -8.82 2.25 -10.73
CA LEU A 46 -9.07 3.48 -11.50
C LEU A 46 -8.68 3.34 -12.98
N GLY A 47 -7.66 2.54 -13.30
CA GLY A 47 -7.06 2.49 -14.64
C GLY A 47 -6.30 3.77 -15.02
N ALA A 48 -5.43 3.67 -16.03
CA ALA A 48 -4.42 4.69 -16.32
C ALA A 48 -5.00 6.09 -16.64
N ASP A 49 -6.08 6.18 -17.41
CA ASP A 49 -6.67 7.47 -17.78
C ASP A 49 -7.27 8.17 -16.55
N ARG A 50 -8.02 7.44 -15.72
CA ARG A 50 -8.65 8.00 -14.53
C ARG A 50 -7.61 8.34 -13.44
N GLN A 51 -6.52 7.57 -13.34
CA GLN A 51 -5.37 7.94 -12.50
C GLN A 51 -4.76 9.28 -12.94
N ARG A 52 -4.59 9.51 -14.25
CA ARG A 52 -4.10 10.81 -14.77
C ARG A 52 -5.05 11.94 -14.42
N GLU A 53 -6.37 11.71 -14.51
CA GLU A 53 -7.36 12.70 -14.08
C GLU A 53 -7.27 12.99 -12.58
N PHE A 54 -7.13 11.95 -11.75
CA PHE A 54 -6.96 12.08 -10.30
C PHE A 54 -5.76 12.97 -9.95
N PHE A 55 -4.61 12.71 -10.55
CA PHE A 55 -3.42 13.52 -10.29
C PHE A 55 -3.55 14.95 -10.83
N ARG A 56 -4.17 15.14 -12.01
CA ARG A 56 -4.43 16.48 -12.56
C ARG A 56 -5.36 17.28 -11.65
N ASP A 57 -6.45 16.68 -11.18
CA ASP A 57 -7.41 17.32 -10.28
C ASP A 57 -6.75 17.63 -8.92
N SER A 58 -5.85 16.75 -8.45
CA SER A 58 -5.04 16.98 -7.25
C SER A 58 -4.13 18.20 -7.40
N VAL A 59 -3.38 18.30 -8.50
CA VAL A 59 -2.52 19.46 -8.78
C VAL A 59 -3.35 20.74 -8.86
N LYS A 60 -4.52 20.67 -9.50
CA LYS A 60 -5.45 21.81 -9.58
C LYS A 60 -5.92 22.24 -8.19
N TRP A 61 -6.33 21.30 -7.34
CA TRP A 61 -6.80 21.59 -5.98
C TRP A 61 -5.73 22.31 -5.13
N PHE A 62 -4.49 21.83 -5.15
CA PHE A 62 -3.38 22.52 -4.46
C PHE A 62 -3.09 23.90 -5.08
N SER A 63 -3.16 24.01 -6.41
CA SER A 63 -2.93 25.26 -7.14
C SER A 63 -4.00 26.31 -6.83
N ASP A 64 -5.27 25.91 -6.72
CA ASP A 64 -6.37 26.80 -6.38
C ASP A 64 -6.28 27.24 -4.90
N ARG A 65 -5.87 26.32 -4.01
CA ARG A 65 -5.77 26.59 -2.57
C ARG A 65 -4.61 27.50 -2.19
N TYR A 66 -3.44 27.29 -2.78
CA TYR A 66 -2.21 28.02 -2.41
C TYR A 66 -1.71 28.98 -3.50
N GLY A 67 -2.26 28.93 -4.70
CA GLY A 67 -1.79 29.69 -5.86
C GLY A 67 -0.87 28.86 -6.75
N ALA A 68 -1.19 28.81 -8.05
CA ALA A 68 -0.43 28.07 -9.05
C ALA A 68 1.03 28.55 -9.18
N ASP A 69 1.27 29.84 -8.94
CA ASP A 69 2.60 30.45 -8.89
C ASP A 69 3.47 29.91 -7.74
N ARG A 70 2.84 29.45 -6.65
CA ARG A 70 3.49 28.87 -5.46
C ARG A 70 3.70 27.36 -5.57
N VAL A 71 3.15 26.68 -6.58
CA VAL A 71 3.50 25.29 -6.87
C VAL A 71 4.85 25.27 -7.60
N LEU A 72 5.82 24.55 -7.05
CA LEU A 72 7.16 24.44 -7.59
C LEU A 72 7.30 23.25 -8.56
N ASN A 73 6.76 22.10 -8.16
CA ASN A 73 6.76 20.89 -8.97
C ASN A 73 5.51 20.05 -8.70
N ALA A 74 5.20 19.17 -9.65
CA ALA A 74 4.20 18.12 -9.54
C ALA A 74 4.69 16.95 -10.37
N THR A 75 5.22 15.92 -9.71
CA THR A 75 5.82 14.75 -10.36
C THR A 75 5.01 13.51 -10.00
N VAL A 76 4.51 12.82 -11.01
CA VAL A 76 3.80 11.54 -10.84
C VAL A 76 4.79 10.40 -11.06
N HIS A 77 4.93 9.53 -10.07
CA HIS A 77 5.66 8.26 -10.18
C HIS A 77 4.67 7.14 -10.51
N MET A 78 4.94 6.45 -11.62
CA MET A 78 4.14 5.32 -12.14
C MET A 78 4.97 4.03 -12.18
N ASP A 79 6.26 4.11 -11.85
CA ASP A 79 7.28 3.07 -11.93
C ASP A 79 7.55 2.41 -10.57
N GLU A 80 6.78 2.77 -9.55
CA GLU A 80 6.83 2.18 -8.21
C GLU A 80 5.60 1.29 -7.93
N THR A 81 5.54 0.69 -6.73
CA THR A 81 4.46 -0.24 -6.35
C THR A 81 3.07 0.37 -6.44
N THR A 82 2.92 1.63 -6.04
CA THR A 82 1.64 2.34 -6.10
C THR A 82 1.86 3.68 -6.77
N PRO A 83 1.09 4.02 -7.82
CA PRO A 83 1.17 5.33 -8.44
C PRO A 83 0.94 6.45 -7.43
N HIS A 84 1.81 7.46 -7.42
CA HIS A 84 1.70 8.56 -6.47
C HIS A 84 2.29 9.86 -7.01
N LEU A 85 1.74 10.98 -6.55
CA LEU A 85 2.16 12.33 -6.90
C LEU A 85 2.98 12.93 -5.76
N HIS A 86 4.16 13.45 -6.08
CA HIS A 86 4.88 14.41 -5.24
C HIS A 86 4.59 15.83 -5.74
N ILE A 87 3.98 16.64 -4.89
CA ILE A 87 3.70 18.06 -5.19
C ILE A 87 4.38 18.97 -4.17
N GLY A 88 5.25 19.85 -4.65
CA GLY A 88 6.00 20.79 -3.85
C GLY A 88 5.34 22.17 -3.84
N VAL A 89 4.86 22.62 -2.69
CA VAL A 89 4.24 23.94 -2.49
C VAL A 89 5.18 24.84 -1.72
N MET A 90 5.43 26.04 -2.26
CA MET A 90 6.23 27.06 -1.59
C MET A 90 5.36 27.79 -0.55
N PRO A 91 5.76 27.80 0.74
CA PRO A 91 4.94 28.35 1.80
C PRO A 91 5.07 29.87 1.90
N ILE A 92 4.57 30.57 0.88
CA ILE A 92 4.56 32.03 0.81
C ILE A 92 3.15 32.50 1.15
N THR A 93 3.03 33.26 2.23
CA THR A 93 1.75 33.80 2.71
C THR A 93 1.21 34.85 1.74
N GLN A 94 -0.07 35.20 1.87
CA GLN A 94 -0.70 36.23 1.03
C GLN A 94 -0.03 37.61 1.17
N ASP A 95 0.55 37.90 2.33
CA ASP A 95 1.35 39.12 2.60
C ASP A 95 2.84 38.96 2.22
N GLY A 96 3.18 38.02 1.33
CA GLY A 96 4.51 37.91 0.72
C GLY A 96 5.61 37.38 1.64
N ARG A 97 5.30 36.73 2.78
CA ARG A 97 6.30 36.16 3.70
C ARG A 97 6.50 34.66 3.47
N LEU A 98 7.77 34.23 3.46
CA LEU A 98 8.10 32.79 3.47
C LEU A 98 7.93 32.22 4.89
N SER A 99 6.84 31.48 5.14
CA SER A 99 6.56 30.89 6.45
C SER A 99 5.66 29.64 6.37
N ALA A 100 6.29 28.46 6.34
CA ALA A 100 5.58 27.18 6.46
C ALA A 100 4.73 27.10 7.74
N LYS A 101 5.25 27.64 8.85
CA LYS A 101 4.55 27.68 10.14
C LYS A 101 3.23 28.45 10.09
N ALA A 102 3.14 29.50 9.27
CA ALA A 102 1.94 30.33 9.17
C ALA A 102 0.86 29.67 8.32
N ILE A 103 1.24 28.92 7.29
CA ILE A 103 0.30 28.28 6.35
C ILE A 103 -0.09 26.90 6.88
N PHE A 104 0.89 26.02 7.08
CA PHE A 104 0.68 24.61 7.39
C PHE A 104 0.52 24.38 8.90
N THR A 105 -0.51 25.00 9.45
CA THR A 105 -0.91 24.84 10.86
C THR A 105 -1.62 23.51 11.10
N LYS A 106 -1.82 23.11 12.36
CA LYS A 106 -2.62 21.92 12.70
C LYS A 106 -4.04 21.99 12.13
N THR A 107 -4.64 23.18 12.13
CA THR A 107 -5.97 23.42 11.55
C THR A 107 -5.94 23.21 10.05
N GLU A 108 -4.95 23.77 9.36
CA GLU A 108 -4.80 23.61 7.91
C GLU A 108 -4.54 22.15 7.53
N MET A 109 -3.69 21.43 8.25
CA MET A 109 -3.44 20.01 7.98
C MET A 109 -4.72 19.15 8.11
N LYS A 110 -5.58 19.45 9.09
CA LYS A 110 -6.89 18.79 9.23
C LYS A 110 -7.85 19.17 8.11
N ALA A 111 -7.85 20.45 7.72
CA ALA A 111 -8.67 20.96 6.64
C ALA A 111 -8.29 20.28 5.32
N ILE A 112 -7.00 20.17 4.99
CA ILE A 112 -6.52 19.46 3.80
C ILE A 112 -7.07 18.02 3.76
N GLN A 113 -6.92 17.25 4.85
CA GLN A 113 -7.40 15.86 4.87
C GLN A 113 -8.90 15.75 4.60
N THR A 114 -9.70 16.68 5.15
CA THR A 114 -11.16 16.64 5.06
C THR A 114 -11.65 17.17 3.71
N GLU A 115 -11.14 18.32 3.29
CA GLU A 115 -11.55 19.01 2.08
C GLU A 115 -11.00 18.33 0.83
N PHE A 116 -9.77 17.79 0.85
CA PHE A 116 -9.24 17.03 -0.28
C PHE A 116 -10.04 15.75 -0.53
N ALA A 117 -10.40 15.02 0.54
CA ALA A 117 -11.24 13.83 0.41
C ALA A 117 -12.61 14.17 -0.22
N ARG A 118 -13.24 15.25 0.24
CA ARG A 118 -14.53 15.74 -0.30
C ARG A 118 -14.41 16.23 -1.75
N ASP A 119 -13.46 17.13 -2.02
CA ASP A 119 -13.42 17.89 -3.27
C ASP A 119 -12.77 17.10 -4.42
N VAL A 120 -11.88 16.16 -4.10
CA VAL A 120 -11.16 15.33 -5.08
C VAL A 120 -11.46 13.86 -4.84
N GLY A 121 -11.22 13.36 -3.62
CA GLY A 121 -11.27 11.93 -3.30
C GLY A 121 -12.58 11.23 -3.67
N GLU A 122 -13.73 11.79 -3.30
CA GLU A 122 -15.06 11.22 -3.53
C GLU A 122 -15.31 10.88 -5.01
N LYS A 123 -14.87 11.74 -5.95
CA LYS A 123 -14.99 11.51 -7.40
C LYS A 123 -14.27 10.23 -7.87
N TYR A 124 -13.22 9.83 -7.15
CA TYR A 124 -12.38 8.69 -7.46
C TYR A 124 -12.63 7.50 -6.53
N GLY A 125 -13.66 7.57 -5.66
CA GLY A 125 -13.99 6.51 -4.72
C GLY A 125 -13.05 6.42 -3.51
N LEU A 126 -12.30 7.49 -3.22
CA LEU A 126 -11.49 7.57 -2.00
C LEU A 126 -12.34 8.13 -0.87
N GLU A 127 -12.09 7.61 0.33
CA GLU A 127 -12.66 8.12 1.57
C GLU A 127 -11.61 8.85 2.41
N ARG A 128 -12.10 9.71 3.30
CA ARG A 128 -11.23 10.40 4.26
C ARG A 128 -10.62 9.40 5.24
N GLY A 129 -9.33 9.52 5.51
CA GLY A 129 -8.70 8.80 6.62
C GLY A 129 -9.36 9.06 7.98
N VAL A 130 -9.14 8.17 8.94
CA VAL A 130 -9.75 8.25 10.29
C VAL A 130 -9.37 9.55 10.98
N GLU A 131 -10.37 10.34 11.41
CA GLU A 131 -10.11 11.56 12.20
C GLU A 131 -9.51 11.21 13.55
N GLY A 132 -8.46 11.92 13.95
CA GLY A 132 -7.81 11.68 15.24
C GLY A 132 -7.02 10.37 15.30
N SER A 133 -6.70 9.77 14.15
CA SER A 133 -5.84 8.60 14.06
C SER A 133 -4.56 8.76 14.88
N GLU A 134 -4.27 7.77 15.72
CA GLU A 134 -3.04 7.69 16.54
C GLU A 134 -1.86 7.09 15.76
N ARG A 135 -2.04 6.80 14.47
CA ARG A 135 -0.97 6.25 13.63
C ARG A 135 0.20 7.22 13.55
N THR A 136 1.40 6.68 13.75
CA THR A 136 2.65 7.43 13.55
C THR A 136 3.17 7.18 12.14
N HIS A 137 3.59 8.26 11.45
CA HIS A 137 4.23 8.14 10.15
C HIS A 137 5.55 7.38 10.26
N LEU A 138 5.77 6.43 9.37
CA LEU A 138 7.02 5.70 9.22
C LEU A 138 7.71 6.17 7.95
N SER A 139 9.03 6.25 7.99
CA SER A 139 9.81 6.40 6.76
C SER A 139 9.53 5.23 5.82
N GLU A 140 9.67 5.45 4.51
CA GLU A 140 9.45 4.41 3.50
C GLU A 140 10.26 3.14 3.76
N ALA A 141 11.55 3.29 4.12
CA ALA A 141 12.41 2.16 4.45
C ALA A 141 11.87 1.36 5.65
N ARG A 142 11.49 2.05 6.73
CA ARG A 142 10.93 1.41 7.92
C ARG A 142 9.57 0.77 7.65
N PHE A 143 8.74 1.40 6.81
CA PHE A 143 7.46 0.83 6.40
C PHE A 143 7.65 -0.45 5.59
N LYS A 144 8.61 -0.46 4.64
CA LYS A 144 8.96 -1.66 3.85
C LYS A 144 9.51 -2.77 4.74
N GLU A 145 10.38 -2.45 5.69
CA GLU A 145 10.89 -3.42 6.68
C GLU A 145 9.76 -4.04 7.52
N GLN A 146 8.86 -3.20 8.04
CA GLN A 146 7.73 -3.68 8.82
C GLN A 146 6.81 -4.58 7.99
N LYS A 147 6.48 -4.18 6.75
CA LYS A 147 5.64 -4.97 5.86
C LYS A 147 6.28 -6.31 5.48
N ALA A 148 7.59 -6.32 5.23
CA ALA A 148 8.32 -7.56 4.96
C ALA A 148 8.30 -8.51 6.17
N LEU A 149 8.42 -7.97 7.39
CA LEU A 149 8.35 -8.76 8.62
C LEU A 149 6.93 -9.31 8.87
N GLU A 150 5.90 -8.49 8.65
CA GLU A 150 4.49 -8.93 8.71
C GLU A 150 4.24 -10.10 7.74
N MET A 151 4.63 -9.95 6.47
CA MET A 151 4.50 -11.01 5.46
C MET A 151 5.30 -12.27 5.83
N ALA A 152 6.51 -12.12 6.36
CA ALA A 152 7.33 -13.26 6.78
C ALA A 152 6.67 -14.05 7.93
N ASN A 153 6.06 -13.35 8.88
CA ASN A 153 5.34 -13.97 9.98
C ASN A 153 4.07 -14.70 9.51
N GLU A 154 3.31 -14.08 8.60
CA GLU A 154 2.13 -14.70 7.99
C GLU A 154 2.49 -15.98 7.22
N HIS A 155 3.54 -15.92 6.38
CA HIS A 155 4.03 -17.11 5.68
C HIS A 155 4.56 -18.17 6.64
N GLY A 156 5.20 -17.78 7.73
CA GLY A 156 5.65 -18.70 8.77
C GLY A 156 4.49 -19.43 9.45
N ALA A 157 3.41 -18.72 9.77
CA ALA A 157 2.20 -19.30 10.36
C ALA A 157 1.54 -20.30 9.40
N ILE A 158 1.38 -19.91 8.13
CA ILE A 158 0.81 -20.79 7.10
C ILE A 158 1.68 -22.04 6.90
N ALA A 159 3.01 -21.88 6.86
CA ALA A 159 3.92 -23.02 6.72
C ALA A 159 3.81 -23.99 7.91
N GLN A 160 3.62 -23.48 9.12
CA GLN A 160 3.43 -24.29 10.32
C GLN A 160 2.08 -25.04 10.28
N GLU A 161 1.00 -24.37 9.88
CA GLU A 161 -0.31 -25.00 9.69
C GLU A 161 -0.25 -26.11 8.63
N LEU A 162 0.41 -25.83 7.49
CA LEU A 162 0.58 -26.80 6.41
C LEU A 162 1.42 -28.01 6.84
N TYR A 163 2.44 -27.80 7.69
CA TYR A 163 3.25 -28.88 8.24
C TYR A 163 2.42 -29.81 9.14
N VAL A 164 1.60 -29.25 10.04
CA VAL A 164 0.71 -30.04 10.90
C VAL A 164 -0.28 -30.84 10.06
N LEU A 165 -0.92 -30.20 9.08
CA LEU A 165 -1.86 -30.87 8.17
C LEU A 165 -1.20 -32.02 7.39
N ALA A 166 0.05 -31.83 6.95
CA ALA A 166 0.80 -32.86 6.23
C ALA A 166 1.10 -34.08 7.11
N GLU A 167 1.49 -33.87 8.37
CA GLU A 167 1.74 -34.96 9.32
C GLU A 167 0.45 -35.72 9.67
N ASP A 168 -0.67 -35.03 9.84
CA ASP A 168 -1.97 -35.68 10.05
C ASP A 168 -2.40 -36.51 8.84
N CYS A 169 -2.29 -35.97 7.62
CA CYS A 169 -2.62 -36.70 6.40
C CYS A 169 -1.74 -37.95 6.23
N LYS A 170 -0.46 -37.86 6.59
CA LYS A 170 0.47 -39.00 6.59
C LYS A 170 0.07 -40.08 7.60
N ARG A 171 -0.38 -39.68 8.80
CA ARG A 171 -0.89 -40.60 9.82
C ARG A 171 -2.15 -41.32 9.33
N GLU A 172 -3.13 -40.58 8.82
CA GLU A 172 -4.37 -41.13 8.26
C GLU A 172 -4.08 -42.09 7.10
N LEU A 173 -3.15 -41.73 6.20
CA LEU A 173 -2.73 -42.61 5.11
C LEU A 173 -2.11 -43.92 5.63
N SER A 174 -1.30 -43.85 6.69
CA SER A 174 -0.72 -45.05 7.32
C SER A 174 -1.81 -45.94 7.93
N GLU A 175 -2.80 -45.35 8.62
CA GLU A 175 -3.93 -46.06 9.22
C GLU A 175 -4.82 -46.72 8.14
N ALA A 176 -5.14 -46.00 7.07
CA ALA A 176 -5.89 -46.50 5.94
C ALA A 176 -5.14 -47.64 5.21
N THR A 177 -3.83 -47.51 5.05
CA THR A 177 -2.99 -48.54 4.42
C THR A 177 -3.00 -49.84 5.23
N ARG A 178 -2.86 -49.77 6.56
CA ARG A 178 -2.94 -50.96 7.43
C ARG A 178 -4.31 -51.61 7.35
N SER A 179 -5.38 -50.80 7.41
CA SER A 179 -6.76 -51.30 7.31
C SER A 179 -7.00 -52.02 5.99
N LEU A 180 -6.51 -51.46 4.87
CA LEU A 180 -6.59 -52.09 3.55
C LEU A 180 -5.86 -53.43 3.51
N GLU A 181 -4.69 -53.52 4.14
CA GLU A 181 -3.90 -54.76 4.19
C GLU A 181 -4.63 -55.86 4.97
N THR A 182 -5.27 -55.51 6.09
CA THR A 182 -6.13 -56.43 6.86
C THR A 182 -7.30 -56.94 6.01
N VAL A 183 -8.03 -56.04 5.35
CA VAL A 183 -9.18 -56.42 4.49
C VAL A 183 -8.72 -57.31 3.32
N LYS A 184 -7.54 -57.04 2.74
CA LYS A 184 -6.98 -57.90 1.68
C LYS A 184 -6.67 -59.32 2.18
N GLN A 185 -6.11 -59.45 3.38
CA GLN A 185 -5.87 -60.76 3.98
C GLN A 185 -7.17 -61.51 4.24
N GLU A 186 -8.17 -60.84 4.83
CA GLU A 186 -9.50 -61.43 5.06
C GLU A 186 -10.14 -61.89 3.75
N LEU A 187 -10.10 -61.07 2.69
CA LEU A 187 -10.64 -61.40 1.39
C LEU A 187 -9.96 -62.66 0.80
N SER A 188 -8.62 -62.75 0.90
CA SER A 188 -7.87 -63.93 0.46
C SER A 188 -8.35 -65.19 1.19
N THR A 189 -8.47 -65.14 2.52
CA THR A 189 -8.94 -66.29 3.30
C THR A 189 -10.37 -66.71 2.96
N MET A 190 -11.25 -65.75 2.63
CA MET A 190 -12.60 -66.03 2.17
C MET A 190 -12.63 -66.61 0.77
N GLN A 191 -11.72 -66.18 -0.11
CA GLN A 191 -11.51 -66.74 -1.44
C GLN A 191 -11.12 -68.23 -1.33
N ASP A 192 -10.12 -68.55 -0.50
CA ASP A 192 -9.65 -69.93 -0.30
C ASP A 192 -10.77 -70.84 0.23
N ARG A 193 -11.58 -70.33 1.17
CA ARG A 193 -12.75 -71.04 1.71
C ARG A 193 -13.81 -71.29 0.63
N LYS A 194 -14.10 -70.29 -0.20
CA LYS A 194 -15.04 -70.42 -1.31
C LYS A 194 -14.58 -71.51 -2.29
N ASP A 195 -13.31 -71.50 -2.67
CA ASP A 195 -12.75 -72.47 -3.61
C ASP A 195 -12.79 -73.89 -3.03
N THR A 196 -12.50 -74.04 -1.73
CA THR A 196 -12.62 -75.32 -1.02
C THR A 196 -14.04 -75.86 -1.05
N LEU A 197 -15.03 -75.03 -0.70
CA LEU A 197 -16.45 -75.42 -0.71
C LEU A 197 -16.96 -75.74 -2.13
N GLN A 198 -16.52 -74.99 -3.16
CA GLN A 198 -16.86 -75.32 -4.55
C GLN A 198 -16.32 -76.69 -4.95
N GLY A 199 -15.07 -77.00 -4.59
CA GLY A 199 -14.48 -78.31 -4.86
C GLY A 199 -15.10 -79.48 -4.09
N GLU A 200 -15.78 -79.22 -2.96
CA GLU A 200 -16.59 -80.22 -2.25
C GLU A 200 -17.93 -80.45 -2.95
N ILE A 201 -18.59 -79.39 -3.41
CA ILE A 201 -19.86 -79.46 -4.15
C ILE A 201 -19.68 -80.24 -5.47
N GLU A 202 -18.58 -80.03 -6.20
CA GLU A 202 -18.31 -80.71 -7.48
C GLU A 202 -18.00 -82.21 -7.34
N ARG A 203 -17.76 -82.71 -6.12
CA ARG A 203 -17.48 -84.13 -5.84
C ARG A 203 -18.71 -84.93 -5.38
N LEU A 204 -19.85 -84.27 -5.17
CA LEU A 204 -21.15 -84.88 -4.85
C LEU A 204 -21.93 -85.20 -6.12
#